data_AF-A0A7S4ML86-F1
#
_entry.id   AF-A0A7S4ML86-F1
#
_cell.length_a   1.000
_cell.length_b   1.000
_cell.length_c   1.000
_cell.angle_alpha   90.00
_cell.angle_beta   90.00
_cell.angle_gamma   90.00
#
_symmetry.space_group_name_H-M   'P 1'
#
loop_
_entity.id
_entity.type
_entity.pdbx_description
1 polymer ?
#
loop_
_entity_poly.entity_id
_entity_poly.type
_entity_poly.pdbx_seq_one_letter_code
_entity_poly.pdbx_strand_id
1 'polypeptide(L)'
;PRVACWGSRTGDFSKYDAFMDFSVQLFTPELSYYAKLFAKDGVKTLSASWSPTGSSDTWYSLFLLVPKSQMIIELVGNEAPGTNAIAATLEPRVSPRNVALYKDTSADAVHMLYATSVSRATTNMTAVHKFYTDVLQATLVDSADVSGASRRCYKWGTAKSDVCFVQRTDSSNYPFTVKAMEQMLWGVHAKNLVEPTDGDKYNDNHFAADLQISGDYIVTYMDAHNPYPLSTSSWWGYACDQSYLIDPTGWTIQTDLSFTSSYPGCTESKAKATKKVAAPAARKASTCPGGQLTKCLELCPSAPKTAFKACVESCTTRCATEIAAYEAGQVEAYRK
;
A
#
# COMPACT_ATOMS: atom_id res chain seq x y z
N PRO A 1 -16.52 -13.79 -9.46
CA PRO A 1 -17.09 -14.10 -8.13
C PRO A 1 -16.60 -13.19 -6.99
N ARG A 2 -15.29 -12.97 -6.80
CA ARG A 2 -14.73 -12.31 -5.59
C ARG A 2 -14.83 -10.77 -5.58
N VAL A 3 -14.70 -10.13 -6.73
CA VAL A 3 -14.94 -8.69 -6.91
C VAL A 3 -16.37 -8.28 -6.54
N ALA A 4 -17.33 -9.18 -6.77
CA ALA A 4 -18.72 -8.95 -6.39
C ALA A 4 -18.90 -8.90 -4.85
N CYS A 5 -18.06 -9.61 -4.09
CA CYS A 5 -18.13 -9.61 -2.63
C CYS A 5 -17.78 -8.24 -2.04
N TRP A 6 -16.77 -7.55 -2.58
CA TRP A 6 -16.38 -6.21 -2.12
C TRP A 6 -17.46 -5.18 -2.37
N GLY A 7 -18.03 -5.16 -3.59
CA GLY A 7 -19.17 -4.30 -3.91
C GLY A 7 -20.39 -4.55 -3.02
N SER A 8 -20.69 -5.81 -2.71
CA SER A 8 -21.77 -6.16 -1.78
C SER A 8 -21.50 -5.70 -0.34
N ARG A 9 -20.24 -5.72 0.11
CA ARG A 9 -19.84 -5.25 1.44
C ARG A 9 -19.94 -3.73 1.57
N THR A 10 -19.39 -2.99 0.61
CA THR A 10 -19.43 -1.52 0.62
C THR A 10 -20.81 -0.97 0.26
N GLY A 11 -21.64 -1.77 -0.42
CA GLY A 11 -23.00 -1.43 -0.78
C GLY A 11 -23.09 -0.15 -1.60
N ASP A 12 -23.97 0.76 -1.19
CA ASP A 12 -24.15 2.07 -1.79
C ASP A 12 -23.37 3.18 -1.08
N PHE A 13 -22.45 2.84 -0.17
CA PHE A 13 -21.68 3.78 0.65
C PHE A 13 -22.56 4.64 1.60
N SER A 14 -23.78 4.20 1.93
CA SER A 14 -24.65 4.88 2.91
C SER A 14 -24.18 4.72 4.37
N LYS A 15 -23.33 3.72 4.66
CA LYS A 15 -22.80 3.44 5.99
C LYS A 15 -21.38 2.90 5.92
N TYR A 16 -20.62 3.11 6.99
CA TYR A 16 -19.29 2.55 7.11
C TYR A 16 -19.37 1.02 7.27
N ASP A 17 -18.46 0.30 6.62
CA ASP A 17 -18.33 -1.16 6.73
C ASP A 17 -16.88 -1.52 7.04
N ALA A 18 -16.65 -2.60 7.80
CA ALA A 18 -15.30 -3.04 8.17
C ALA A 18 -14.39 -3.31 6.96
N PHE A 19 -14.94 -3.62 5.78
CA PHE A 19 -14.13 -3.76 4.57
C PHE A 19 -13.51 -2.44 4.10
N MET A 20 -14.06 -1.29 4.49
CA MET A 20 -13.45 0.02 4.23
C MET A 20 -12.13 0.24 4.98
N ASP A 21 -11.76 -0.63 5.93
CA ASP A 21 -10.43 -0.64 6.54
C ASP A 21 -9.35 -1.22 5.62
N PHE A 22 -9.72 -1.96 4.57
CA PHE A 22 -8.79 -2.37 3.50
C PHE A 22 -8.67 -1.26 2.45
N SER A 23 -7.93 -0.20 2.76
CA SER A 23 -7.84 0.99 1.91
C SER A 23 -6.40 1.35 1.53
N VAL A 24 -6.24 1.88 0.32
CA VAL A 24 -5.09 2.72 -0.03
C VAL A 24 -5.42 4.15 0.37
N GLN A 25 -4.67 4.69 1.32
CA GLN A 25 -4.90 6.02 1.85
C GLN A 25 -4.02 7.05 1.16
N LEU A 26 -4.65 8.12 0.68
CA LEU A 26 -4.00 9.21 -0.03
C LEU A 26 -4.42 10.55 0.57
N PHE A 27 -3.47 11.36 0.99
CA PHE A 27 -3.72 12.72 1.44
C PHE A 27 -3.98 13.66 0.26
N THR A 28 -4.92 14.58 0.46
CA THR A 28 -5.17 15.75 -0.39
C THR A 28 -5.53 16.97 0.46
N PRO A 29 -5.01 18.16 0.11
CA PRO A 29 -5.48 19.41 0.71
C PRO A 29 -6.82 19.91 0.12
N GLU A 30 -7.39 19.19 -0.85
CA GLU A 30 -8.57 19.60 -1.63
C GLU A 30 -9.65 18.51 -1.66
N LEU A 31 -10.07 18.02 -0.49
CA LEU A 31 -11.03 16.91 -0.41
C LEU A 31 -12.39 17.27 -1.05
N SER A 32 -12.79 18.54 -0.97
CA SER A 32 -14.02 19.04 -1.58
C SER A 32 -13.98 19.06 -3.11
N TYR A 33 -12.79 19.24 -3.71
CA TYR A 33 -12.59 19.15 -5.16
C TYR A 33 -12.86 17.72 -5.65
N TYR A 34 -12.24 16.73 -4.99
CA TYR A 34 -12.42 15.32 -5.34
C TYR A 34 -13.84 14.83 -5.13
N ALA A 35 -14.48 15.24 -4.02
CA ALA A 35 -15.89 14.93 -3.78
C ALA A 35 -16.80 15.40 -4.94
N LYS A 36 -16.58 16.61 -5.47
CA LYS A 36 -17.35 17.15 -6.60
C LYS A 36 -17.08 16.39 -7.89
N LEU A 37 -15.83 16.01 -8.16
CA LEU A 37 -15.50 15.21 -9.35
C LEU A 37 -16.17 13.85 -9.31
N PHE A 38 -16.07 13.14 -8.19
CA PHE A 38 -16.72 11.85 -8.03
C PHE A 38 -18.23 11.95 -8.16
N ALA A 39 -18.86 12.97 -7.55
CA ALA A 39 -20.29 13.20 -7.69
C ALA A 39 -20.70 13.48 -9.15
N LYS A 40 -19.92 14.29 -9.87
CA LYS A 40 -20.14 14.60 -11.30
C LYS A 40 -20.15 13.33 -12.16
N ASP A 41 -19.27 12.38 -11.84
CA ASP A 41 -19.12 11.13 -12.57
C ASP A 41 -20.03 10.00 -12.02
N GLY A 42 -20.90 10.31 -11.05
CA GLY A 42 -21.79 9.33 -10.44
C GLY A 42 -21.09 8.28 -9.57
N VAL A 43 -19.86 8.54 -9.15
CA VAL A 43 -19.10 7.67 -8.24
C VAL A 43 -19.66 7.83 -6.83
N LYS A 44 -20.10 6.72 -6.24
CA LYS A 44 -20.58 6.68 -4.86
C LYS A 44 -19.42 6.81 -3.90
N THR A 45 -19.59 7.65 -2.88
CA THR A 45 -18.58 7.89 -1.85
C THR A 45 -19.20 7.90 -0.46
N LEU A 46 -18.44 7.51 0.55
CA LEU A 46 -18.77 7.75 1.97
C LEU A 46 -17.84 8.80 2.54
N SER A 47 -18.38 9.81 3.22
CA SER A 47 -17.59 10.79 3.97
C SER A 47 -17.60 10.48 5.46
N ALA A 48 -16.46 10.60 6.11
CA ALA A 48 -16.31 10.42 7.55
C ALA A 48 -15.43 11.51 8.16
N SER A 49 -15.56 11.75 9.45
CA SER A 49 -14.67 12.63 10.22
C SER A 49 -13.93 11.87 11.30
N TRP A 50 -12.75 12.34 11.68
CA TRP A 50 -11.94 11.77 12.77
C TRP A 50 -10.97 12.83 13.28
N SER A 51 -10.36 12.60 14.44
CA SER A 51 -9.33 13.48 14.98
C SER A 51 -7.99 12.75 15.06
N PRO A 52 -6.86 13.38 14.68
CA PRO A 52 -5.54 12.78 14.85
C PRO A 52 -5.26 12.42 16.31
N THR A 53 -4.48 11.36 16.55
CA THR A 53 -4.02 11.00 17.89
C THR A 53 -3.30 12.20 18.54
N GLY A 54 -3.81 12.68 19.67
CA GLY A 54 -3.23 13.81 20.40
C GLY A 54 -3.54 15.20 19.81
N SER A 55 -4.46 15.31 18.85
CA SER A 55 -4.94 16.60 18.34
C SER A 55 -6.46 16.74 18.53
N SER A 56 -6.93 17.98 18.66
CA SER A 56 -8.35 18.35 18.60
C SER A 56 -8.81 18.72 17.18
N ASP A 57 -7.90 18.74 16.21
CA ASP A 57 -8.25 19.05 14.82
C ASP A 57 -9.23 18.00 14.28
N THR A 58 -10.12 18.44 13.41
CA THR A 58 -11.00 17.54 12.65
C THR A 58 -10.40 17.29 11.28
N TRP A 59 -10.22 16.02 10.96
CA TRP A 59 -9.83 15.52 9.66
C TRP A 59 -10.96 14.71 9.06
N TYR A 60 -10.90 14.51 7.76
CA TYR A 60 -11.95 13.88 6.99
C TYR A 60 -11.40 12.78 6.11
N SER A 61 -12.24 11.78 5.87
CA SER A 61 -12.01 10.72 4.91
C SER A 61 -13.13 10.71 3.86
N LEU A 62 -12.77 10.40 2.62
CA LEU A 62 -13.69 10.14 1.51
C LEU A 62 -13.35 8.76 0.92
N PHE A 63 -14.23 7.79 1.16
CA PHE A 63 -14.06 6.41 0.72
C PHE A 63 -14.77 6.17 -0.61
N LEU A 64 -14.10 5.43 -1.51
CA LEU A 64 -14.70 4.91 -2.74
C LEU A 64 -14.13 3.54 -3.09
N LEU A 65 -14.93 2.71 -3.77
CA LEU A 65 -14.49 1.44 -4.33
C LEU A 65 -14.13 1.66 -5.80
N VAL A 66 -12.92 1.24 -6.21
CA VAL A 66 -12.56 1.23 -7.63
C VAL A 66 -13.39 0.17 -8.35
N PRO A 67 -14.14 0.53 -9.41
CA PRO A 67 -15.06 -0.38 -10.06
C PRO A 67 -14.41 -1.69 -10.48
N LYS A 68 -15.11 -2.80 -10.19
CA LYS A 68 -14.68 -4.16 -10.53
C LYS A 68 -13.33 -4.57 -9.91
N SER A 69 -12.95 -3.97 -8.78
CA SER A 69 -11.72 -4.32 -8.07
C SER A 69 -11.98 -4.65 -6.59
N GLN A 70 -10.91 -4.99 -5.86
CA GLN A 70 -10.86 -5.07 -4.40
C GLN A 70 -10.27 -3.78 -3.78
N MET A 71 -9.96 -2.78 -4.60
CA MET A 71 -9.24 -1.60 -4.15
C MET A 71 -10.22 -0.54 -3.67
N ILE A 72 -10.20 -0.28 -2.37
CA ILE A 72 -10.85 0.89 -1.78
C ILE A 72 -9.79 2.00 -1.70
N ILE A 73 -10.15 3.17 -2.19
CA ILE A 73 -9.36 4.38 -2.01
C ILE A 73 -10.00 5.18 -0.88
N GLU A 74 -9.18 5.61 0.06
CA GLU A 74 -9.55 6.56 1.10
C GLU A 74 -8.75 7.84 0.88
N LEU A 75 -9.42 8.88 0.38
CA LEU A 75 -8.82 10.21 0.35
C LEU A 75 -8.96 10.84 1.73
N VAL A 76 -7.87 11.34 2.28
CA VAL A 76 -7.85 11.99 3.61
C VAL A 76 -7.43 13.45 3.48
N GLY A 77 -8.01 14.32 4.31
CA GLY A 77 -7.68 15.74 4.29
C GLY A 77 -8.11 16.45 5.57
N ASN A 78 -7.58 17.65 5.77
CA ASN A 78 -7.98 18.58 6.83
C ASN A 78 -9.07 19.57 6.38
N GLU A 79 -9.47 19.52 5.11
CA GLU A 79 -10.65 20.19 4.57
C GLU A 79 -11.84 19.22 4.55
N ALA A 80 -13.03 19.70 4.90
CA ALA A 80 -14.27 18.93 4.76
C ALA A 80 -14.55 18.58 3.28
N PRO A 81 -15.22 17.45 2.97
CA PRO A 81 -15.55 17.03 1.61
C PRO A 81 -16.71 17.84 0.97
N GLY A 82 -16.78 19.14 1.25
CA GLY A 82 -17.80 20.05 0.74
C GLY A 82 -19.19 19.78 1.32
N THR A 83 -20.18 19.63 0.44
CA THR A 83 -21.59 19.41 0.82
C THR A 83 -21.93 17.96 1.17
N ASN A 84 -20.95 17.04 1.10
CA ASN A 84 -21.18 15.65 1.44
C ASN A 84 -21.48 15.51 2.93
N ALA A 85 -22.55 14.80 3.26
CA ALA A 85 -22.90 14.50 4.65
C ALA A 85 -21.82 13.61 5.28
N ILE A 86 -21.40 13.95 6.50
CA ILE A 86 -20.49 13.13 7.29
C ILE A 86 -21.29 11.95 7.87
N ALA A 87 -21.07 10.76 7.32
CA ALA A 87 -21.83 9.55 7.63
C ALA A 87 -21.30 8.81 8.86
N ALA A 88 -20.07 9.06 9.29
CA ALA A 88 -19.45 8.38 10.42
C ALA A 88 -18.38 9.26 11.10
N THR A 89 -18.22 9.06 12.41
CA THR A 89 -17.04 9.48 13.17
C THR A 89 -16.17 8.26 13.40
N LEU A 90 -14.92 8.29 12.95
CA LEU A 90 -13.99 7.16 12.99
C LEU A 90 -12.83 7.41 13.97
N GLU A 91 -12.08 6.34 14.24
CA GLU A 91 -10.76 6.41 14.86
C GLU A 91 -9.77 7.23 13.99
N PRO A 92 -8.64 7.69 14.54
CA PRO A 92 -7.62 8.39 13.76
C PRO A 92 -7.22 7.57 12.53
N ARG A 93 -7.37 8.12 11.32
CA ARG A 93 -7.12 7.36 10.07
C ARG A 93 -5.72 7.51 9.53
N VAL A 94 -4.99 8.55 9.94
CA VAL A 94 -3.60 8.84 9.56
C VAL A 94 -2.73 8.95 10.81
N SER A 95 -1.50 8.43 10.75
CA SER A 95 -0.56 8.52 11.89
C SER A 95 -0.17 9.97 12.21
N PRO A 96 0.21 10.29 13.46
CA PRO A 96 0.71 11.62 13.83
C PRO A 96 1.87 12.11 12.96
N ARG A 97 2.75 11.19 12.53
CA ARG A 97 3.85 11.51 11.63
C ARG A 97 3.36 12.00 10.27
N ASN A 98 2.41 11.30 9.66
CA ASN A 98 1.87 11.69 8.36
C ASN A 98 0.98 12.93 8.47
N VAL A 99 0.26 13.11 9.57
CA VAL A 99 -0.43 14.37 9.89
C VAL A 99 0.56 15.53 9.93
N ALA A 100 1.68 15.39 10.64
CA ALA A 100 2.71 16.43 10.70
C ALA A 100 3.35 16.72 9.33
N LEU A 101 3.45 15.73 8.46
CA LEU A 101 3.99 15.89 7.10
C LEU A 101 3.04 16.68 6.19
N TYR A 102 1.73 16.47 6.33
CA TYR A 102 0.76 16.93 5.35
C TYR A 102 -0.14 18.09 5.79
N LYS A 103 -0.26 18.37 7.10
CA LYS A 103 -1.18 19.39 7.63
C LYS A 103 -1.03 20.79 7.01
N ASP A 104 0.19 21.16 6.61
CA ASP A 104 0.53 22.47 6.05
C ASP A 104 0.62 22.44 4.51
N THR A 105 0.28 21.31 3.90
CA THR A 105 0.23 21.18 2.44
C THR A 105 -0.94 21.98 1.90
N SER A 106 -0.72 22.74 0.84
CA SER A 106 -1.73 23.56 0.18
C SER A 106 -2.10 22.99 -1.19
N ALA A 107 -3.31 23.34 -1.64
CA ALA A 107 -3.79 23.08 -2.98
C ALA A 107 -2.76 23.48 -4.05
N ASP A 108 -2.62 22.67 -5.08
CA ASP A 108 -1.77 22.97 -6.22
C ASP A 108 -2.56 22.85 -7.53
N ALA A 109 -1.99 23.40 -8.61
CA ALA A 109 -2.68 23.45 -9.91
C ALA A 109 -2.85 22.07 -10.58
N VAL A 110 -2.23 21.02 -10.03
CA VAL A 110 -2.30 19.65 -10.53
C VAL A 110 -3.05 18.72 -9.57
N HIS A 111 -3.61 19.26 -8.48
CA HIS A 111 -4.39 18.57 -7.46
C HIS A 111 -3.69 17.32 -6.92
N MET A 112 -2.40 17.39 -6.58
CA MET A 112 -1.63 16.19 -6.22
C MET A 112 -2.21 15.39 -5.04
N LEU A 113 -2.15 14.07 -5.17
CA LEU A 113 -2.42 13.10 -4.11
C LEU A 113 -1.10 12.58 -3.52
N TYR A 114 -1.04 12.44 -2.20
CA TYR A 114 0.17 12.03 -1.48
C TYR A 114 -0.08 10.72 -0.72
N ALA A 115 0.74 9.70 -0.95
CA ALA A 115 0.58 8.42 -0.26
C ALA A 115 0.79 8.56 1.27
N THR A 116 -0.23 8.22 2.06
CA THR A 116 -0.14 8.25 3.53
C THR A 116 0.06 6.85 4.08
N SER A 117 -0.78 5.89 3.69
CA SER A 117 -0.65 4.52 4.17
C SER A 117 -1.36 3.50 3.28
N VAL A 118 -1.04 2.23 3.52
CA VAL A 118 -1.92 1.12 3.17
C VAL A 118 -2.54 0.62 4.47
N SER A 119 -3.86 0.56 4.55
CA SER A 119 -4.60 0.05 5.69
C SER A 119 -5.18 -1.34 5.39
N ARG A 120 -5.18 -2.22 6.39
CA ARG A 120 -5.80 -3.55 6.33
C ARG A 120 -6.70 -3.78 7.54
N ALA A 121 -7.84 -4.44 7.34
CA ALA A 121 -8.61 -4.96 8.47
C ALA A 121 -7.93 -6.22 9.02
N THR A 122 -8.04 -6.46 10.32
CA THR A 122 -7.58 -7.70 10.95
C THR A 122 -8.52 -8.20 12.04
N THR A 123 -8.55 -9.51 12.28
CA THR A 123 -9.20 -10.08 13.47
C THR A 123 -8.27 -10.19 14.68
N ASN A 124 -6.95 -10.02 14.51
CA ASN A 124 -5.96 -10.27 15.56
C ASN A 124 -4.80 -9.26 15.53
N MET A 125 -5.03 -8.09 16.13
CA MET A 125 -4.06 -7.02 16.27
C MET A 125 -2.82 -7.44 17.07
N THR A 126 -2.96 -8.37 18.02
CA THR A 126 -1.82 -8.89 18.78
C THR A 126 -0.85 -9.65 17.88
N ALA A 127 -1.36 -10.52 17.01
CA ALA A 127 -0.53 -11.23 16.04
C ALA A 127 0.13 -10.27 15.03
N VAL A 128 -0.65 -9.30 14.52
CA VAL A 128 -0.12 -8.22 13.66
C VAL A 128 1.01 -7.48 14.36
N HIS A 129 0.80 -7.04 15.60
CA HIS A 129 1.81 -6.29 16.32
C HIS A 129 3.08 -7.10 16.48
N LYS A 130 2.97 -8.34 16.96
CA LYS A 130 4.11 -9.24 17.10
C LYS A 130 4.85 -9.44 15.78
N PHE A 131 4.15 -9.68 14.68
CA PHE A 131 4.78 -9.88 13.37
C PHE A 131 5.53 -8.63 12.92
N TYR A 132 4.90 -7.46 12.95
CA TYR A 132 5.52 -6.23 12.47
C TYR A 132 6.66 -5.74 13.37
N THR A 133 6.61 -5.93 14.69
CA THR A 133 7.70 -5.54 15.59
C THR A 133 8.81 -6.58 15.70
N ASP A 134 8.45 -7.86 15.84
CA ASP A 134 9.42 -8.89 16.20
C ASP A 134 10.02 -9.55 14.94
N VAL A 135 9.27 -9.63 13.84
CA VAL A 135 9.77 -10.25 12.60
C VAL A 135 10.32 -9.19 11.65
N LEU A 136 9.55 -8.12 11.42
CA LEU A 136 9.93 -7.08 10.46
C LEU A 136 10.75 -5.93 11.08
N GLN A 137 10.90 -5.90 12.40
CA GLN A 137 11.55 -4.79 13.14
C GLN A 137 11.01 -3.41 12.74
N ALA A 138 9.73 -3.34 12.36
CA ALA A 138 9.08 -2.10 12.01
C ALA A 138 8.83 -1.25 13.27
N THR A 139 8.91 0.06 13.12
CA THR A 139 8.65 1.00 14.22
C THR A 139 7.17 1.28 14.31
N LEU A 140 6.56 1.02 15.48
CA LEU A 140 5.20 1.49 15.76
C LEU A 140 5.18 3.03 15.78
N VAL A 141 4.38 3.64 14.91
CA VAL A 141 4.28 5.11 14.77
C VAL A 141 2.91 5.66 15.14
N ASP A 142 1.92 4.79 15.32
CA ASP A 142 0.62 5.18 15.85
C ASP A 142 -0.05 3.99 16.55
N SER A 143 -0.80 4.31 17.60
CA SER A 143 -1.56 3.36 18.39
C SER A 143 -2.79 4.08 18.93
N ALA A 144 -3.96 3.67 18.47
CA ALA A 144 -5.23 4.21 18.92
C ALA A 144 -6.18 3.07 19.26
N ASP A 145 -6.68 3.07 20.49
CA ASP A 145 -7.78 2.20 20.93
C ASP A 145 -8.95 3.10 21.28
N VAL A 146 -9.99 3.08 20.44
CA VAL A 146 -11.21 3.85 20.63
C VAL A 146 -12.41 2.92 20.73
N SER A 147 -13.55 3.44 21.17
CA SER A 147 -14.77 2.63 21.29
C SER A 147 -15.13 2.00 19.94
N GLY A 148 -14.94 0.68 19.82
CA GLY A 148 -15.26 -0.12 18.65
C GLY A 148 -14.12 -0.37 17.66
N ALA A 149 -12.92 0.19 17.84
CA ALA A 149 -11.78 -0.07 16.95
C ALA A 149 -10.43 0.03 17.67
N SER A 150 -9.52 -0.88 17.33
CA SER A 150 -8.09 -0.82 17.66
C SER A 150 -7.31 -0.61 16.38
N ARG A 151 -6.41 0.38 16.35
CA ARG A 151 -5.59 0.69 15.19
C ARG A 151 -4.11 0.76 15.57
N ARG A 152 -3.27 0.21 14.71
CA ARG A 152 -1.81 0.28 14.82
C ARG A 152 -1.22 0.64 13.46
N CYS A 153 -0.20 1.49 13.44
CA CYS A 153 0.55 1.79 12.23
C CYS A 153 2.03 1.59 12.44
N TYR A 154 2.67 1.07 11.41
CA TYR A 154 4.06 0.71 11.41
C TYR A 154 4.77 1.44 10.29
N LYS A 155 5.87 2.09 10.65
CA LYS A 155 6.83 2.64 9.72
C LYS A 155 7.96 1.64 9.56
N TRP A 156 8.27 1.33 8.32
CA TRP A 156 9.44 0.57 7.90
C TRP A 156 10.53 1.49 7.30
N GLY A 157 11.76 1.32 7.76
CA GLY A 157 12.93 2.03 7.22
C GLY A 157 12.72 3.56 7.08
N THR A 158 12.88 4.06 5.86
CA THR A 158 12.80 5.49 5.53
C THR A 158 11.50 5.89 4.84
N ALA A 159 10.57 4.95 4.59
CA ALA A 159 9.36 5.25 3.83
C ALA A 159 8.53 6.36 4.50
N LYS A 160 7.93 7.21 3.66
CA LYS A 160 7.02 8.27 4.11
C LYS A 160 5.64 7.72 4.44
N SER A 161 5.19 6.71 3.70
CA SER A 161 3.93 6.03 3.97
C SER A 161 4.09 4.94 5.03
N ASP A 162 3.01 4.70 5.78
CA ASP A 162 2.94 3.68 6.82
C ASP A 162 2.15 2.45 6.33
N VAL A 163 2.28 1.33 7.04
CA VAL A 163 1.35 0.20 6.94
C VAL A 163 0.50 0.18 8.20
N CYS A 164 -0.81 0.24 8.04
CA CYS A 164 -1.76 0.36 9.13
C CYS A 164 -2.70 -0.84 9.18
N PHE A 165 -3.14 -1.15 10.40
CA PHE A 165 -4.09 -2.22 10.66
C PHE A 165 -5.21 -1.71 11.54
N VAL A 166 -6.43 -2.16 11.26
CA VAL A 166 -7.59 -1.88 12.08
C VAL A 166 -8.27 -3.18 12.46
N GLN A 167 -8.44 -3.40 13.76
CA GLN A 167 -9.30 -4.44 14.30
C GLN A 167 -10.58 -3.79 14.80
N ARG A 168 -11.72 -4.18 14.22
CA ARG A 168 -13.05 -3.80 14.69
C ARG A 168 -14.01 -4.97 14.60
N THR A 169 -15.12 -4.88 15.32
CA THR A 169 -16.21 -5.85 15.19
C THR A 169 -16.83 -5.73 13.79
N ASP A 170 -16.87 -6.84 13.06
CA ASP A 170 -17.62 -6.93 11.81
C ASP A 170 -19.10 -7.14 12.12
N SER A 171 -19.85 -6.04 12.20
CA SER A 171 -21.28 -6.03 12.53
C SER A 171 -22.20 -6.28 11.31
N SER A 172 -21.62 -6.61 10.15
CA SER A 172 -22.43 -6.87 8.97
C SER A 172 -23.08 -8.26 9.04
N ASN A 173 -24.30 -8.38 8.52
CA ASN A 173 -24.96 -9.69 8.33
C ASN A 173 -24.44 -10.41 7.07
N TYR A 174 -23.37 -9.92 6.44
CA TYR A 174 -22.82 -10.53 5.24
C TYR A 174 -21.94 -11.73 5.62
N PRO A 175 -22.09 -12.90 4.97
CA PRO A 175 -21.29 -14.08 5.28
C PRO A 175 -19.78 -13.88 5.08
N PHE A 176 -19.39 -12.97 4.19
CA PHE A 176 -18.00 -12.69 3.88
C PHE A 176 -17.44 -11.63 4.83
N THR A 177 -17.03 -12.07 6.02
CA THR A 177 -16.46 -11.22 7.09
C THR A 177 -14.96 -10.98 6.92
N VAL A 178 -14.39 -10.06 7.72
CA VAL A 178 -12.91 -9.90 7.82
C VAL A 178 -12.26 -11.25 8.17
N LYS A 179 -12.84 -11.99 9.13
CA LYS A 179 -12.39 -13.34 9.48
C LYS A 179 -12.47 -14.30 8.30
N ALA A 180 -13.56 -14.26 7.54
CA ALA A 180 -13.73 -15.11 6.35
C ALA A 180 -12.70 -14.76 5.27
N MET A 181 -12.32 -13.49 5.12
CA MET A 181 -11.25 -13.06 4.21
C MET A 181 -9.89 -13.63 4.65
N GLU A 182 -9.51 -13.47 5.91
CA GLU A 182 -8.25 -14.03 6.45
C GLU A 182 -8.23 -15.57 6.31
N GLN A 183 -9.32 -16.26 6.65
CA GLN A 183 -9.44 -17.71 6.49
C GLN A 183 -9.38 -18.15 5.02
N MET A 184 -9.92 -17.36 4.11
CA MET A 184 -9.84 -17.62 2.67
C MET A 184 -8.40 -17.50 2.18
N LEU A 185 -7.69 -16.43 2.54
CA LEU A 185 -6.27 -16.23 2.17
C LEU A 185 -5.41 -17.36 2.74
N TRP A 186 -5.50 -17.63 4.04
CA TRP A 186 -4.75 -18.72 4.67
C TRP A 186 -5.12 -20.10 4.14
N GLY A 187 -6.39 -20.34 3.80
CA GLY A 187 -6.82 -21.60 3.19
C GLY A 187 -6.24 -21.81 1.79
N VAL A 188 -6.05 -20.73 1.02
CA VAL A 188 -5.33 -20.80 -0.26
C VAL A 188 -3.85 -21.08 -0.03
N HIS A 189 -3.19 -20.33 0.86
CA HIS A 189 -1.78 -20.54 1.19
C HIS A 189 -1.53 -21.97 1.66
N ALA A 190 -2.33 -22.48 2.60
CA ALA A 190 -2.23 -23.85 3.09
C ALA A 190 -2.40 -24.92 1.99
N LYS A 191 -3.17 -24.61 0.95
CA LYS A 191 -3.40 -25.52 -0.18
C LYS A 191 -2.27 -25.48 -1.20
N ASN A 192 -1.71 -24.30 -1.46
CA ASN A 192 -0.76 -24.08 -2.54
C ASN A 192 0.70 -24.11 -2.08
N LEU A 193 0.98 -23.63 -0.86
CA LEU A 193 2.30 -23.58 -0.23
C LEU A 193 2.41 -24.70 0.81
N VAL A 194 2.40 -25.94 0.33
CA VAL A 194 2.64 -27.11 1.20
C VAL A 194 4.09 -27.07 1.68
N GLU A 195 4.99 -26.69 0.78
CA GLU A 195 6.38 -26.36 1.03
C GLU A 195 6.68 -24.93 0.55
N PRO A 196 7.72 -24.25 1.07
CA PRO A 196 8.01 -22.86 0.71
C PRO A 196 8.40 -22.65 -0.76
N THR A 197 8.79 -23.71 -1.47
CA THR A 197 9.18 -23.66 -2.89
C THR A 197 8.01 -23.72 -3.85
N ASP A 198 6.80 -24.01 -3.37
CA ASP A 198 5.62 -24.06 -4.20
C ASP A 198 5.19 -22.65 -4.65
N GLY A 199 4.49 -22.58 -5.78
CA GLY A 199 3.97 -21.32 -6.31
C GLY A 199 2.57 -21.00 -5.77
N ASP A 200 2.38 -19.77 -5.28
CA ASP A 200 1.06 -19.27 -4.92
C ASP A 200 0.76 -17.92 -5.57
N LYS A 201 -0.21 -17.92 -6.48
CA LYS A 201 -0.66 -16.70 -7.18
C LYS A 201 -1.30 -15.68 -6.24
N TYR A 202 -1.70 -16.07 -5.02
CA TYR A 202 -2.21 -15.11 -4.05
C TYR A 202 -1.11 -14.24 -3.44
N ASN A 203 0.15 -14.61 -3.67
CA ASN A 203 1.28 -13.75 -3.36
C ASN A 203 1.32 -12.48 -4.24
N ASP A 204 0.58 -12.43 -5.35
CA ASP A 204 0.43 -11.20 -6.13
C ASP A 204 -0.43 -10.14 -5.40
N ASN A 205 -1.20 -10.53 -4.39
CA ASN A 205 -1.88 -9.60 -3.49
C ASN A 205 -0.90 -9.10 -2.42
N HIS A 206 0.12 -8.35 -2.84
CA HIS A 206 1.15 -7.79 -1.96
C HIS A 206 1.27 -6.27 -2.09
N PHE A 207 1.98 -5.68 -1.13
CA PHE A 207 2.77 -4.49 -1.39
C PHE A 207 4.25 -4.87 -1.43
N ALA A 208 5.06 -4.06 -2.09
CA ALA A 208 6.52 -4.19 -2.06
C ALA A 208 7.10 -3.26 -1.00
N ALA A 209 8.14 -3.75 -0.32
CA ALA A 209 8.77 -3.04 0.79
C ALA A 209 10.29 -3.11 0.69
N ASP A 210 10.91 -1.93 0.63
CA ASP A 210 12.35 -1.75 0.74
C ASP A 210 12.74 -1.76 2.22
N LEU A 211 12.79 -2.95 2.81
CA LEU A 211 13.10 -3.12 4.22
C LEU A 211 14.58 -2.78 4.46
N GLN A 212 14.84 -1.82 5.36
CA GLN A 212 16.19 -1.39 5.72
C GLN A 212 16.74 -2.21 6.90
N ILE A 213 16.53 -3.52 6.86
CA ILE A 213 17.05 -4.48 7.85
C ILE A 213 17.81 -5.60 7.13
N SER A 214 18.61 -6.38 7.87
CA SER A 214 19.26 -7.54 7.27
C SER A 214 18.24 -8.63 6.96
N GLY A 215 18.23 -9.15 5.73
CA GLY A 215 17.43 -10.32 5.39
C GLY A 215 17.81 -11.56 6.21
N ASP A 216 19.07 -11.64 6.67
CA ASP A 216 19.56 -12.77 7.47
C ASP A 216 18.92 -12.83 8.86
N TYR A 217 18.49 -11.69 9.41
CA TYR A 217 17.72 -11.66 10.64
C TYR A 217 16.39 -12.40 10.46
N ILE A 218 15.70 -12.13 9.35
CA ILE A 218 14.44 -12.78 9.01
C ILE A 218 14.68 -14.27 8.77
N VAL A 219 15.71 -14.64 8.02
CA VAL A 219 16.09 -16.05 7.79
C VAL A 219 16.30 -16.77 9.12
N THR A 220 17.07 -16.18 10.04
CA THR A 220 17.32 -16.76 11.37
C THR A 220 16.03 -16.94 12.17
N TYR A 221 15.14 -15.94 12.12
CA TYR A 221 13.83 -16.04 12.76
C TYR A 221 13.02 -17.20 12.18
N MET A 222 13.05 -17.36 10.85
CA MET A 222 12.32 -18.41 10.15
C MET A 222 12.83 -19.80 10.45
N ASP A 223 14.15 -19.99 10.48
CA ASP A 223 14.79 -21.26 10.83
C ASP A 223 14.36 -21.69 12.25
N ALA A 224 14.31 -20.74 13.19
CA ALA A 224 13.96 -21.02 14.57
C ALA A 224 12.47 -21.33 14.81
N HIS A 225 11.57 -20.89 13.93
CA HIS A 225 10.12 -20.94 14.16
C HIS A 225 9.31 -21.70 13.11
N ASN A 226 9.94 -22.11 12.00
CA ASN A 226 9.39 -22.78 10.82
C ASN A 226 7.85 -22.94 10.79
N PRO A 227 7.11 -22.14 9.99
CA PRO A 227 5.65 -22.08 10.03
C PRO A 227 4.98 -23.22 9.27
N TYR A 228 5.73 -24.10 8.62
CA TYR A 228 5.20 -25.17 7.77
C TYR A 228 4.87 -26.45 8.56
N PRO A 229 3.83 -27.21 8.12
CA PRO A 229 2.91 -26.90 7.03
C PRO A 229 1.94 -25.77 7.38
N LEU A 230 1.61 -24.93 6.39
CA LEU A 230 0.64 -23.85 6.60
C LEU A 230 -0.78 -24.40 6.82
N SER A 231 -1.61 -23.63 7.54
CA SER A 231 -2.99 -23.97 7.85
C SER A 231 -3.88 -22.72 7.85
N THR A 232 -5.19 -22.90 7.95
CA THR A 232 -6.15 -21.78 8.13
C THR A 232 -5.99 -21.03 9.46
N SER A 233 -5.17 -21.55 10.38
CA SER A 233 -4.82 -20.93 11.66
C SER A 233 -3.37 -20.44 11.72
N SER A 234 -2.62 -20.57 10.62
CA SER A 234 -1.31 -19.94 10.52
C SER A 234 -1.47 -18.42 10.65
N TRP A 235 -0.47 -17.79 11.26
CA TRP A 235 -0.45 -16.34 11.48
C TRP A 235 0.79 -15.70 10.87
N TRP A 236 1.64 -16.48 10.22
CA TRP A 236 2.71 -16.00 9.36
C TRP A 236 3.22 -17.15 8.48
N GLY A 237 3.92 -16.80 7.40
CA GLY A 237 4.46 -17.73 6.43
C GLY A 237 5.44 -17.03 5.50
N TYR A 238 6.00 -17.77 4.54
CA TYR A 238 6.84 -17.19 3.48
C TYR A 238 6.63 -17.91 2.16
N ALA A 239 7.29 -17.48 1.11
CA ALA A 239 7.46 -18.26 -0.12
C ALA A 239 8.81 -17.92 -0.73
N CYS A 240 9.47 -18.91 -1.32
CA CYS A 240 10.79 -18.73 -1.92
C CYS A 240 10.75 -17.77 -3.11
N ASP A 241 9.70 -17.87 -3.93
CA ASP A 241 9.54 -17.00 -5.10
C ASP A 241 9.39 -15.55 -4.66
N GLN A 242 10.19 -14.66 -5.26
CA GLN A 242 10.25 -13.22 -5.00
C GLN A 242 10.43 -12.79 -3.52
N SER A 243 10.91 -13.69 -2.64
CA SER A 243 11.12 -13.41 -1.21
C SER A 243 9.86 -12.86 -0.51
N TYR A 244 8.74 -13.54 -0.71
CA TYR A 244 7.48 -13.16 -0.06
C TYR A 244 7.46 -13.54 1.41
N LEU A 245 6.93 -12.62 2.22
CA LEU A 245 6.45 -12.90 3.57
C LEU A 245 4.93 -12.85 3.56
N ILE A 246 4.29 -13.68 4.39
CA ILE A 246 2.84 -13.69 4.58
C ILE A 246 2.58 -13.20 6.01
N ASP A 247 1.85 -12.10 6.14
CA ASP A 247 1.52 -11.51 7.43
C ASP A 247 0.30 -12.19 8.08
N PRO A 248 -0.04 -11.89 9.36
CA PRO A 248 -1.14 -12.54 10.07
C PRO A 248 -2.51 -12.41 9.41
N THR A 249 -2.71 -11.42 8.56
CA THR A 249 -3.96 -11.22 7.82
C THR A 249 -4.03 -12.09 6.57
N GLY A 250 -2.99 -12.88 6.28
CA GLY A 250 -2.85 -13.69 5.07
C GLY A 250 -2.46 -12.86 3.84
N TRP A 251 -2.15 -11.58 4.01
CA TRP A 251 -1.66 -10.77 2.91
C TRP A 251 -0.15 -10.90 2.79
N THR A 252 0.33 -10.77 1.56
CA THR A 252 1.75 -10.95 1.27
C THR A 252 2.50 -9.63 1.22
N ILE A 253 3.80 -9.74 1.41
CA ILE A 253 4.78 -8.65 1.41
C ILE A 253 5.92 -9.11 0.52
N GLN A 254 6.14 -8.42 -0.59
CA GLN A 254 7.36 -8.62 -1.36
C GLN A 254 8.48 -7.85 -0.67
N THR A 255 9.51 -8.57 -0.21
CA THR A 255 10.65 -7.93 0.43
C THR A 255 11.76 -7.68 -0.59
N ASP A 256 12.19 -6.43 -0.75
CA ASP A 256 13.42 -6.10 -1.46
C ASP A 256 14.58 -6.04 -0.44
N LEU A 257 14.88 -7.21 0.11
CA LEU A 257 15.91 -7.38 1.14
C LEU A 257 17.21 -7.89 0.54
N SER A 258 18.33 -7.46 1.12
CA SER A 258 19.61 -8.13 0.88
C SER A 258 19.72 -9.35 1.79
N PHE A 259 19.86 -10.52 1.17
CA PHE A 259 20.02 -11.81 1.84
C PHE A 259 21.44 -12.33 1.61
N THR A 260 22.12 -12.85 2.64
CA THR A 260 23.31 -13.69 2.48
C THR A 260 22.95 -15.18 2.52
N SER A 261 21.81 -15.51 3.13
CA SER A 261 21.25 -16.86 3.21
C SER A 261 19.83 -16.93 2.67
N SER A 262 19.43 -18.07 2.13
CA SER A 262 18.05 -18.28 1.66
C SER A 262 17.13 -18.61 2.83
N TYR A 263 15.83 -18.35 2.70
CA TYR A 263 14.83 -18.84 3.65
C TYR A 263 14.92 -20.38 3.79
N PRO A 264 14.57 -20.93 4.96
CA PRO A 264 14.60 -22.38 5.17
C PRO A 264 13.81 -23.13 4.09
N GLY A 265 14.39 -24.21 3.56
CA GLY A 265 13.77 -24.98 2.47
C GLY A 265 13.87 -24.34 1.08
N CYS A 266 14.38 -23.11 0.95
CA CYS A 266 14.61 -22.47 -0.35
C CYS A 266 16.03 -22.72 -0.86
N THR A 267 16.15 -23.07 -2.15
CA THR A 267 17.45 -23.20 -2.84
C THR A 267 18.01 -21.85 -3.30
N GLU A 268 17.14 -20.86 -3.48
CA GLU A 268 17.50 -19.47 -3.72
C GLU A 268 16.46 -18.52 -3.13
N SER A 269 16.91 -17.48 -2.42
CA SER A 269 16.12 -16.31 -2.06
C SER A 269 16.69 -15.11 -2.79
N LYS A 270 16.54 -15.10 -4.12
CA LYS A 270 16.98 -13.96 -4.92
C LYS A 270 15.87 -12.90 -4.93
N ALA A 271 15.79 -12.09 -3.86
CA ALA A 271 15.61 -10.66 -4.14
C ALA A 271 16.77 -10.32 -5.08
N LYS A 272 16.50 -9.79 -6.27
CA LYS A 272 17.54 -9.55 -7.27
C LYS A 272 18.59 -8.65 -6.61
N ALA A 273 19.64 -9.25 -6.04
CA ALA A 273 20.85 -8.57 -5.64
C ALA A 273 21.15 -7.69 -6.84
N THR A 274 21.03 -6.38 -6.63
CA THR A 274 21.13 -5.34 -7.66
C THR A 274 22.12 -5.86 -8.68
N LYS A 275 21.62 -6.24 -9.87
CA LYS A 275 22.50 -6.72 -10.92
C LYS A 275 23.57 -5.64 -11.00
N LYS A 276 24.82 -5.95 -10.63
CA LYS A 276 25.96 -5.14 -11.04
C LYS A 276 25.73 -5.00 -12.53
N VAL A 277 25.29 -3.82 -12.94
CA VAL A 277 24.95 -3.55 -14.32
C VAL A 277 26.25 -3.83 -15.05
N ALA A 278 26.31 -4.97 -15.75
CA ALA A 278 27.39 -5.24 -16.66
C ALA A 278 27.49 -3.99 -17.53
N ALA A 279 28.67 -3.37 -17.55
CA ALA A 279 28.91 -2.12 -18.23
C ALA A 279 28.15 -2.14 -19.57
N PRO A 280 27.19 -1.22 -19.78
CA PRO A 280 26.32 -1.34 -20.94
C PRO A 280 27.18 -1.34 -22.18
N ALA A 281 26.98 -2.34 -23.04
CA ALA A 281 27.46 -2.29 -24.42
C ALA A 281 27.13 -0.90 -24.97
N ALA A 282 28.13 -0.21 -25.51
CA ALA A 282 28.07 1.21 -25.87
C ALA A 282 26.75 1.55 -26.57
N ARG A 283 25.78 2.08 -25.82
CA ARG A 283 24.52 2.57 -26.38
C ARG A 283 24.85 3.84 -27.17
N LYS A 284 24.20 3.99 -28.33
CA LYS A 284 24.18 5.27 -29.05
C LYS A 284 23.89 6.38 -28.05
N ALA A 285 24.69 7.44 -28.08
CA ALA A 285 24.60 8.55 -27.15
C ALA A 285 23.15 9.04 -27.07
N SER A 286 22.53 8.92 -25.89
CA SER A 286 21.17 9.40 -25.67
C SER A 286 21.19 10.94 -25.73
N THR A 287 20.25 11.51 -26.47
CA THR A 287 20.04 12.96 -26.47
C THR A 287 19.34 13.45 -25.21
N CYS A 288 18.89 12.54 -24.34
CA CYS A 288 18.22 12.81 -23.08
C CYS A 288 19.24 13.25 -22.01
N PRO A 289 19.11 14.46 -21.43
CA PRO A 289 19.91 14.88 -20.28
C PRO A 289 19.83 13.87 -19.14
N GLY A 290 20.99 13.43 -18.64
CA GLY A 290 21.04 12.39 -17.61
C GLY A 290 20.63 10.99 -18.10
N GLY A 291 20.48 10.78 -19.40
CA GLY A 291 20.24 9.49 -20.05
C GLY A 291 18.83 8.92 -19.90
N GLN A 292 17.97 9.53 -19.08
CA GLN A 292 16.59 9.08 -18.83
C GLN A 292 15.68 10.25 -18.45
N LEU A 293 14.39 10.15 -18.78
CA LEU A 293 13.42 11.24 -18.59
C LEU A 293 13.39 11.75 -17.13
N THR A 294 13.38 10.84 -16.15
CA THR A 294 13.35 11.21 -14.73
C THR A 294 14.55 12.06 -14.33
N LYS A 295 15.75 11.75 -14.86
CA LYS A 295 16.96 12.53 -14.59
C LYS A 295 16.95 13.87 -15.30
N CYS A 296 16.31 13.96 -16.46
CA CYS A 296 16.08 15.25 -17.10
C CYS A 296 15.13 16.13 -16.26
N LEU A 297 14.04 15.56 -15.74
CA LEU A 297 13.06 16.30 -14.93
C LEU A 297 13.64 16.79 -13.60
N GLU A 298 14.56 16.02 -12.99
CA GLU A 298 15.31 16.44 -11.79
C GLU A 298 16.16 17.70 -12.02
N LEU A 299 16.54 18.01 -13.27
CA LEU A 299 17.30 19.21 -13.63
C LEU A 299 16.42 20.44 -13.87
N CYS A 300 15.09 20.29 -13.85
CA CYS A 300 14.20 21.40 -14.11
C CYS A 300 14.12 22.37 -12.91
N PRO A 301 14.23 23.69 -13.16
CA PRO A 301 14.16 24.68 -12.09
C PRO A 301 12.74 24.68 -11.50
N SER A 302 12.61 24.74 -10.18
CA SER A 302 11.32 24.77 -9.50
C SER A 302 10.58 26.12 -9.63
N ALA A 303 11.31 27.19 -9.96
CA ALA A 303 10.75 28.53 -10.21
C ALA A 303 11.63 29.31 -11.22
N PRO A 304 11.04 30.22 -12.02
CA PRO A 304 9.60 30.48 -12.15
C PRO A 304 8.86 29.33 -12.85
N LYS A 305 7.53 29.21 -12.63
CA LYS A 305 6.70 28.12 -13.22
C LYS A 305 6.81 28.03 -14.75
N THR A 306 7.04 29.16 -15.42
CA THR A 306 7.26 29.23 -16.87
C THR A 306 8.55 28.53 -17.30
N ALA A 307 9.62 28.63 -16.51
CA ALA A 307 10.89 27.94 -16.75
C ALA A 307 10.80 26.44 -16.47
N PHE A 308 10.08 26.03 -15.41
CA PHE A 308 9.81 24.62 -15.13
C PHE A 308 9.07 23.97 -16.31
N LYS A 309 7.97 24.60 -16.77
CA LYS A 309 7.17 24.09 -17.89
C LYS A 309 8.00 23.92 -19.17
N ALA A 310 8.77 24.95 -19.55
CA ALA A 310 9.64 24.88 -20.72
C ALA A 310 10.72 23.79 -20.59
N CYS A 311 11.24 23.57 -19.37
CA CYS A 311 12.18 22.49 -19.11
C CYS A 311 11.54 21.11 -19.25
N VAL A 312 10.33 20.90 -18.68
CA VAL A 312 9.60 19.64 -18.80
C VAL A 312 9.33 19.30 -20.27
N GLU A 313 8.88 20.28 -21.08
CA GLU A 313 8.64 20.12 -22.52
C GLU A 313 9.93 19.75 -23.30
N SER A 314 11.05 20.36 -22.94
CA SER A 314 12.37 20.01 -23.50
C SER A 314 12.78 18.59 -23.14
N CYS A 315 12.56 18.18 -21.88
CA CYS A 315 12.88 16.85 -21.40
C CYS A 315 12.03 15.77 -22.09
N THR A 316 10.72 15.94 -22.19
CA THR A 316 9.87 14.98 -22.90
C THR A 316 10.24 14.86 -24.37
N THR A 317 10.56 15.97 -25.03
CA THR A 317 11.01 15.96 -26.44
C THR A 317 12.33 15.22 -26.62
N ARG A 318 13.33 15.54 -25.80
CA ARG A 318 14.69 14.98 -25.93
C ARG A 318 14.81 13.53 -25.48
N CYS A 319 13.86 13.07 -24.67
CA CYS A 319 13.80 11.71 -24.13
C CYS A 319 12.70 10.87 -24.81
N ALA A 320 12.12 11.32 -25.92
CA ALA A 320 11.02 10.63 -26.61
C ALA A 320 11.35 9.17 -26.99
N THR A 321 12.61 8.88 -27.34
CA THR A 321 13.08 7.51 -27.62
C THR A 321 13.12 6.63 -26.37
N GLU A 322 13.38 7.19 -25.19
CA GLU A 322 13.35 6.45 -23.92
C GLU A 322 11.90 6.19 -23.47
N ILE A 323 11.00 7.15 -23.71
CA ILE A 323 9.55 6.99 -23.45
C ILE A 323 9.00 5.85 -24.32
N ALA A 324 9.31 5.85 -25.62
CA ALA A 324 8.88 4.81 -26.55
C ALA A 324 9.46 3.43 -26.19
N ALA A 325 10.70 3.36 -25.71
CA ALA A 325 11.31 2.11 -25.26
C ALA A 325 10.65 1.57 -23.97
N TYR A 326 10.30 2.46 -23.03
CA TYR A 326 9.56 2.11 -21.84
C TYR A 326 8.16 1.58 -22.18
N GLU A 327 7.43 2.27 -23.04
CA GLU A 327 6.09 1.86 -23.49
C GLU A 327 6.11 0.52 -24.24
N ALA A 328 7.07 0.31 -25.13
CA ALA A 328 7.25 -0.98 -25.83
C ALA A 328 7.56 -2.13 -24.86
N GLY A 329 8.39 -1.89 -23.84
CA GLY A 329 8.70 -2.88 -22.81
C GLY A 329 7.50 -3.23 -21.92
N GLN A 330 6.64 -2.25 -21.61
CA GLN A 330 5.38 -2.47 -20.88
C GLN A 330 4.39 -3.30 -21.71
N VAL A 331 4.25 -3.00 -23.00
CA VAL A 331 3.35 -3.76 -23.90
C VAL A 331 3.78 -5.22 -24.04
N GLU A 332 5.09 -5.50 -24.06
CA GLU A 332 5.58 -6.88 -24.14
C GLU A 332 5.46 -7.64 -22.81
N ALA A 333 5.56 -6.95 -21.67
CA ALA A 333 5.27 -7.52 -20.36
C ALA A 333 3.78 -7.88 -20.20
N TYR A 334 2.87 -7.14 -20.84
CA TYR A 334 1.42 -7.43 -20.85
C TYR A 334 1.00 -8.55 -21.82
N ARG A 335 1.89 -8.97 -22.74
CA ARG A 335 1.63 -10.05 -23.71
C ARG A 335 2.10 -11.43 -23.24
N LYS A 336 2.90 -11.50 -22.19
CA LYS A 336 3.37 -12.75 -21.57
C LYS A 336 2.56 -13.05 -20.32
#